data_AF-A0A7R9FC74-F1
#
_entry.id   AF-A0A7R9FC74-F1
#
_cell.length_a   1.000
_cell.length_b   1.000
_cell.length_c   1.000
_cell.angle_alpha   90.00
_cell.angle_beta   90.00
_cell.angle_gamma   90.00
#
_symmetry.space_group_name_H-M   'P 1'
#
loop_
_entity.id
_entity.type
_entity.pdbx_description
1 polymer ?
#
loop_
_entity_poly.entity_id
_entity_poly.type
_entity_poly.pdbx_seq_one_letter_code
_entity_poly.pdbx_strand_id
1 'polypeptide(L)'
;TDVAGTCETSYYHVPTEGSSSVTVRKSKNLKACSHRTDRFISLPSTSYSAPVRSLPLIKSTQDCEQTITANRTLHESFCKEVHLFRPFSNGQNGAVTRVEQRLSFIETRHSAEERPGEEWRPGDQVRSGDQVRIDQVRSGDQVRSGDQVRRPVESPVRASLLFQHPSRTGGNSGSQEELVVSLLNQLRDGMQDGVQADAPRVFASLVRALKTLKYPQLLTLFSRTKDPSVRRFLVSSPNLDGHLSFRRFLVDALPLMGTAEGMTAMTDLFKSGEVSSSDMDSWITSLSFQTRITLDMLLEASSLLEVYPSGATTLSVSAMVHSFCSETTDCAELGAVRDIMTRLEGPLRDHCGSSGDPRTEKLLLLALKAVGNAGVLVGPPDSLRKCHEVRYPQGVRDRLAQEVSRGKVPPGG
;
A
#
# COMPACT_ATOMS: atom_id res chain seq x y z
N THR A 1 -19.16 -2.78 9.41
CA THR A 1 -18.06 -3.35 8.61
C THR A 1 -18.58 -4.49 7.77
N ASP A 2 -18.15 -4.59 6.52
CA ASP A 2 -18.43 -5.71 5.61
C ASP A 2 -17.36 -5.81 4.51
N VAL A 3 -17.65 -6.49 3.41
CA VAL A 3 -16.73 -6.70 2.28
C VAL A 3 -16.11 -5.40 1.74
N ALA A 4 -16.80 -4.27 1.88
CA ALA A 4 -16.31 -2.97 1.41
C ALA A 4 -15.36 -2.25 2.39
N GLY A 5 -15.26 -2.70 3.64
CA GLY A 5 -14.53 -2.01 4.71
C GLY A 5 -15.42 -1.59 5.88
N THR A 6 -14.92 -0.63 6.67
CA THR A 6 -15.68 0.02 7.75
C THR A 6 -16.13 1.39 7.28
N CYS A 7 -17.42 1.54 6.96
CA CYS A 7 -17.96 2.71 6.27
C CYS A 7 -19.07 3.38 7.07
N GLU A 8 -19.18 4.70 6.94
CA GLU A 8 -20.37 5.44 7.37
C GLU A 8 -21.62 4.86 6.68
N THR A 9 -22.58 4.44 7.49
CA THR A 9 -23.78 3.73 7.04
C THR A 9 -24.99 4.29 7.78
N SER A 10 -26.04 4.66 7.04
CA SER A 10 -27.31 5.15 7.58
C SER A 10 -28.41 4.14 7.32
N TYR A 11 -29.31 3.98 8.29
CA TYR A 11 -30.47 3.08 8.20
C TYR A 11 -31.75 3.91 8.27
N TYR A 12 -32.70 3.58 7.41
CA TYR A 12 -34.01 4.23 7.33
C TYR A 12 -35.10 3.16 7.38
N HIS A 13 -36.12 3.38 8.19
CA HIS A 13 -37.32 2.56 8.15
C HIS A 13 -38.14 2.92 6.91
N VAL A 14 -38.60 1.92 6.17
CA VAL A 14 -39.54 2.09 5.06
C VAL A 14 -40.90 1.61 5.56
N PRO A 15 -41.91 2.48 5.69
CA PRO A 15 -43.23 2.08 6.15
C PRO A 15 -43.85 1.04 5.20
N THR A 16 -44.14 -0.14 5.72
CA THR A 16 -44.90 -1.18 5.02
C THR A 16 -46.29 -1.29 5.65
N GLU A 17 -47.34 -0.91 4.91
CA GLU A 17 -48.73 -1.07 5.36
C GLU A 17 -49.16 -2.54 5.29
N GLY A 18 -49.77 -3.05 6.37
CA GLY A 18 -50.50 -4.32 6.36
C GLY A 18 -49.66 -5.62 6.43
N SER A 19 -48.34 -5.55 6.60
CA SER A 19 -47.48 -6.74 6.71
C SER A 19 -46.79 -6.85 8.07
N SER A 20 -46.58 -8.07 8.57
CA SER A 20 -45.75 -8.35 9.76
C SER A 20 -44.24 -8.28 9.46
N SER A 21 -43.85 -7.89 8.24
CA SER A 21 -42.47 -7.69 7.83
C SER A 21 -42.04 -6.23 7.95
N VAL A 22 -40.78 -6.05 8.34
CA VAL A 22 -40.13 -4.74 8.45
C VAL A 22 -39.22 -4.55 7.24
N THR A 23 -39.39 -3.42 6.54
CA THR A 23 -38.49 -3.04 5.46
C THR A 23 -37.52 -1.95 5.93
N VAL A 24 -36.24 -2.20 5.72
CA VAL A 24 -35.15 -1.29 6.11
C VAL A 24 -34.35 -0.92 4.87
N ARG A 25 -34.13 0.37 4.68
CA ARG A 25 -33.20 0.90 3.68
C ARG A 25 -31.86 1.24 4.34
N LYS A 26 -30.79 0.60 3.89
CA LYS A 26 -29.41 0.83 4.31
C LYS A 26 -28.67 1.59 3.22
N SER A 27 -28.22 2.81 3.52
CA SER A 27 -27.38 3.62 2.62
C SER A 27 -25.96 3.69 3.15
N LYS A 28 -24.97 3.51 2.28
CA LYS A 28 -23.55 3.48 2.64
C LYS A 28 -22.74 4.43 1.78
N ASN A 29 -21.94 5.26 2.43
CA ASN A 29 -20.97 6.12 1.79
C ASN A 29 -19.64 5.36 1.60
N LEU A 30 -19.39 4.87 0.39
CA LEU A 30 -18.22 4.05 0.10
C LEU A 30 -16.90 4.85 0.03
N LYS A 31 -16.95 6.19 -0.01
CA LYS A 31 -15.73 7.03 0.09
C LYS A 31 -15.21 7.15 1.51
N ALA A 32 -16.10 7.10 2.49
CA ALA A 32 -15.78 7.28 3.89
C ALA A 32 -15.32 5.96 4.56
N CYS A 33 -15.10 4.90 3.77
CA CYS A 33 -14.67 3.62 4.29
C CYS A 33 -13.20 3.64 4.73
N SER A 34 -12.92 3.26 5.97
CA SER A 34 -11.59 2.86 6.41
C SER A 34 -11.33 1.39 6.07
N HIS A 35 -10.04 1.01 5.98
CA HIS A 35 -9.58 -0.34 5.62
C HIS A 35 -10.07 -0.87 4.25
N ARG A 36 -10.33 0.03 3.29
CA ARG A 36 -10.61 -0.40 1.92
C ARG A 36 -9.33 -0.92 1.29
N THR A 37 -9.31 -2.19 0.90
CA THR A 37 -8.20 -2.75 0.12
C THR A 37 -8.30 -2.26 -1.33
N ASP A 38 -7.71 -1.11 -1.62
CA ASP A 38 -7.67 -0.57 -2.99
C ASP A 38 -6.51 -1.18 -3.78
N ARG A 39 -6.81 -1.76 -4.95
CA ARG A 39 -5.80 -1.91 -5.99
C ARG A 39 -5.71 -0.59 -6.76
N PHE A 40 -4.53 0.02 -6.69
CA PHE A 40 -3.93 1.03 -7.57
C PHE A 40 -4.87 1.82 -8.50
N ILE A 41 -4.96 3.13 -8.24
CA ILE A 41 -5.13 4.12 -9.31
C ILE A 41 -3.71 4.48 -9.77
N SER A 42 -3.42 4.38 -11.07
CA SER A 42 -2.11 4.70 -11.67
C SER A 42 -1.81 6.21 -11.75
N LEU A 43 -2.61 7.03 -11.07
CA LEU A 43 -2.50 8.48 -11.05
C LEU A 43 -2.14 8.89 -9.61
N PRO A 44 -0.91 9.31 -9.33
CA PRO A 44 -0.61 10.01 -8.09
C PRO A 44 -1.36 11.34 -8.13
N SER A 45 -2.46 11.45 -7.37
CA SER A 45 -3.14 12.73 -7.15
C SER A 45 -2.54 13.38 -5.91
N THR A 46 -1.88 14.52 -6.07
CA THR A 46 -1.51 15.37 -4.94
C THR A 46 -2.77 15.99 -4.35
N SER A 47 -3.00 15.81 -3.05
CA SER A 47 -3.99 16.59 -2.31
C SER A 47 -3.50 18.04 -2.19
N TYR A 48 -3.95 18.93 -3.07
CA TYR A 48 -3.73 20.36 -2.86
C TYR A 48 -4.63 20.84 -1.71
N SER A 49 -4.02 21.30 -0.62
CA SER A 49 -4.70 22.03 0.46
C SER A 49 -4.96 23.48 0.04
N ALA A 50 -5.83 23.66 -0.95
CA ALA A 50 -6.50 24.94 -1.22
C ALA A 50 -7.95 24.83 -0.68
N PRO A 51 -8.64 25.95 -0.39
CA PRO A 51 -10.07 25.93 -0.03
C PRO A 51 -10.97 25.35 -1.15
N VAL A 52 -10.40 25.10 -2.33
CA VAL A 52 -10.99 24.27 -3.37
C VAL A 52 -10.75 22.81 -3.00
N ARG A 53 -11.75 22.19 -2.34
CA ARG A 53 -11.84 20.73 -2.15
C ARG A 53 -11.34 20.05 -3.42
N SER A 54 -10.27 19.25 -3.31
CA SER A 54 -9.85 18.33 -4.37
C SER A 54 -11.11 17.63 -4.88
N LEU A 55 -11.46 17.85 -6.15
CA LEU A 55 -12.66 17.28 -6.74
C LEU A 55 -12.58 15.77 -6.54
N PRO A 56 -13.48 15.15 -5.77
CA PRO A 56 -13.31 13.76 -5.46
C PRO A 56 -13.68 12.97 -6.72
N LEU A 57 -12.64 12.60 -7.49
CA LEU A 57 -12.71 12.07 -8.85
C LEU A 57 -13.62 10.85 -8.97
N ILE A 58 -13.78 10.07 -7.90
CA ILE A 58 -14.66 8.90 -7.84
C ILE A 58 -15.73 9.14 -6.78
N LYS A 59 -17.02 9.05 -7.13
CA LYS A 59 -18.19 8.98 -6.25
C LYS A 59 -18.74 7.57 -6.16
N SER A 60 -18.68 6.97 -4.97
CA SER A 60 -19.12 5.61 -4.71
C SER A 60 -20.21 5.59 -3.63
N THR A 61 -21.37 5.00 -3.94
CA THR A 61 -22.51 4.87 -3.02
C THR A 61 -23.15 3.50 -3.18
N GLN A 62 -23.65 2.93 -2.07
CA GLN A 62 -24.38 1.67 -2.06
C GLN A 62 -25.67 1.84 -1.27
N ASP A 63 -26.80 1.52 -1.88
CA ASP A 63 -28.13 1.56 -1.26
C ASP A 63 -28.75 0.16 -1.34
N CYS A 64 -29.15 -0.38 -0.18
CA CYS A 64 -29.77 -1.68 -0.06
C CYS A 64 -31.16 -1.54 0.58
N GLU A 65 -32.14 -2.24 0.04
CA GLU A 65 -33.45 -2.42 0.64
C GLU A 65 -33.59 -3.86 1.12
N GLN A 66 -33.98 -4.04 2.38
CA GLN A 66 -34.03 -5.34 3.04
C GLN A 66 -35.38 -5.54 3.69
N THR A 67 -36.05 -6.63 3.35
CA THR A 67 -37.31 -7.03 3.97
C THR A 67 -37.05 -8.18 4.93
N ILE A 68 -37.34 -7.94 6.20
CA ILE A 68 -37.14 -8.90 7.29
C ILE A 68 -38.51 -9.32 7.79
N THR A 69 -38.77 -10.63 7.82
CA THR A 69 -40.04 -11.20 8.32
C THR A 69 -40.11 -11.16 9.84
N ALA A 70 -41.32 -11.35 10.39
CA ALA A 70 -41.55 -11.35 11.85
C ALA A 70 -40.67 -12.34 12.62
N ASN A 71 -40.30 -13.47 12.00
CA ASN A 71 -39.38 -14.48 12.56
C ASN A 71 -37.89 -14.09 12.44
N ARG A 72 -37.58 -12.81 12.18
CA ARG A 72 -36.21 -12.26 12.03
C ARG A 72 -35.40 -12.89 10.89
N THR A 73 -36.06 -13.47 9.91
CA THR A 73 -35.40 -13.99 8.70
C THR A 73 -35.37 -12.92 7.62
N LEU A 74 -34.24 -12.79 6.91
CA LEU A 74 -34.15 -11.92 5.74
C LEU A 74 -34.92 -12.57 4.59
N HIS A 75 -36.07 -12.00 4.22
CA HIS A 75 -36.89 -12.48 3.10
C HIS A 75 -36.34 -12.01 1.77
N GLU A 76 -35.93 -10.74 1.69
CA GLU A 76 -35.32 -10.20 0.47
C GLU A 76 -34.30 -9.11 0.80
N SER A 77 -33.23 -9.04 0.01
CA SER A 77 -32.29 -7.92 -0.01
C SER A 77 -32.00 -7.55 -1.46
N PHE A 78 -32.29 -6.31 -1.83
CA PHE A 78 -31.92 -5.73 -3.12
C PHE A 78 -30.94 -4.58 -2.90
N CYS A 79 -29.74 -4.69 -3.45
CA CYS A 79 -28.67 -3.72 -3.30
C CYS A 79 -28.28 -3.13 -4.66
N LYS A 80 -28.10 -1.82 -4.70
CA LYS A 80 -27.60 -1.07 -5.84
C LYS A 80 -26.37 -0.27 -5.44
N GLU A 81 -25.27 -0.54 -6.12
CA GLU A 81 -24.00 0.15 -5.93
C GLU A 81 -23.60 0.89 -7.19
N VAL A 82 -23.12 2.13 -7.03
CA VAL A 82 -22.76 3.02 -8.13
C VAL A 82 -21.38 3.62 -7.87
N HIS A 83 -20.46 3.44 -8.81
CA HIS A 83 -19.17 4.15 -8.86
C HIS A 83 -19.15 5.10 -10.06
N LEU A 84 -19.03 6.39 -9.80
CA LEU A 84 -19.00 7.45 -10.80
C LEU A 84 -17.61 8.10 -10.80
N PHE A 85 -16.83 7.85 -11.84
CA PHE A 85 -15.55 8.53 -12.07
C PHE A 85 -15.74 9.73 -13.00
N ARG A 86 -15.45 10.94 -12.52
CA ARG A 86 -15.53 12.21 -13.26
C ARG A 86 -14.17 12.90 -13.28
N PRO A 87 -13.35 12.67 -14.33
CA PRO A 87 -12.02 13.26 -14.44
C PRO A 87 -12.00 14.74 -14.85
N PHE A 88 -13.10 15.26 -15.40
CA PHE A 88 -13.20 16.65 -15.86
C PHE A 88 -14.29 17.40 -15.08
N SER A 89 -13.99 18.63 -14.67
CA SER A 89 -14.92 19.51 -13.94
C SER A 89 -16.06 20.05 -14.82
N ASN A 90 -15.87 20.06 -16.14
CA ASN A 90 -16.84 20.58 -17.11
C ASN A 90 -17.35 19.46 -18.02
N GLY A 91 -18.55 18.94 -17.74
CA GLY A 91 -19.27 18.03 -18.64
C GLY A 91 -20.04 16.91 -17.94
N GLN A 92 -20.86 16.18 -18.70
CA GLN A 92 -21.56 14.96 -18.25
C GLN A 92 -20.76 13.67 -18.50
N ASN A 93 -19.56 13.78 -19.07
CA ASN A 93 -18.74 12.64 -19.45
C ASN A 93 -17.95 12.10 -18.24
N GLY A 94 -18.33 10.90 -17.79
CA GLY A 94 -17.64 10.16 -16.75
C GLY A 94 -17.89 8.67 -16.92
N ALA A 95 -17.03 7.83 -16.35
CA ALA A 95 -17.25 6.39 -16.32
C ALA A 95 -18.17 6.05 -15.15
N VAL A 96 -19.23 5.30 -15.41
CA VAL A 96 -20.15 4.82 -14.37
C VAL A 96 -20.13 3.30 -14.34
N THR A 97 -19.80 2.73 -13.19
CA THR A 97 -20.00 1.30 -12.90
C THR A 97 -21.24 1.17 -12.03
N ARG A 98 -22.15 0.25 -12.38
CA ARG A 98 -23.33 -0.09 -11.58
C ARG A 98 -23.30 -1.58 -11.27
N VAL A 99 -23.53 -1.92 -10.00
CA VAL A 99 -23.65 -3.30 -9.53
C VAL A 99 -25.01 -3.44 -8.86
N GLU A 100 -25.78 -4.43 -9.29
CA GLU A 100 -27.09 -4.74 -8.70
C GLU A 100 -27.04 -6.19 -8.18
N GLN A 101 -27.46 -6.38 -6.93
CA GLN A 101 -27.46 -7.67 -6.25
C GLN A 101 -28.84 -7.91 -5.65
N ARG A 102 -29.39 -9.12 -5.86
CA ARG A 102 -30.67 -9.53 -5.28
C ARG A 102 -30.49 -10.87 -4.57
N LEU A 103 -30.90 -10.91 -3.31
CA LEU A 103 -30.97 -12.13 -2.50
C LEU A 103 -32.42 -12.30 -2.06
N SER A 104 -33.02 -13.44 -2.39
CA SER A 104 -34.40 -13.77 -2.02
C SER A 104 -34.43 -15.10 -1.27
N PHE A 105 -35.14 -15.13 -0.15
CA PHE A 105 -35.47 -16.34 0.57
C PHE A 105 -36.44 -17.17 -0.27
N ILE A 106 -36.15 -18.47 -0.42
CA ILE A 106 -36.98 -19.40 -1.19
C ILE A 106 -37.72 -20.33 -0.22
N GLU A 107 -36.98 -21.14 0.54
CA GLU A 107 -37.54 -22.09 1.50
C GLU A 107 -36.50 -22.49 2.56
N THR A 108 -36.98 -22.97 3.71
CA THR A 108 -36.15 -23.62 4.73
C THR A 108 -36.23 -25.13 4.55
N ARG A 109 -35.08 -25.82 4.52
CA ARG A 109 -35.02 -27.28 4.55
C ARG A 109 -34.45 -27.74 5.90
N HIS A 110 -35.07 -28.73 6.51
CA HIS A 110 -34.50 -29.40 7.68
C HIS A 110 -33.36 -30.30 7.22
N SER A 111 -32.14 -30.03 7.70
CA SER A 111 -31.03 -30.99 7.60
C SER A 111 -31.37 -32.22 8.43
N ALA A 112 -31.11 -33.41 7.88
CA ALA A 112 -31.12 -34.63 8.68
C ALA A 112 -30.16 -34.42 9.87
N GLU A 113 -30.63 -34.77 11.06
CA GLU A 113 -29.92 -34.65 12.33
C GLU A 113 -28.49 -35.16 12.16
N GLU A 114 -27.49 -34.29 12.30
CA GLU A 114 -26.11 -34.72 12.46
C GLU A 114 -26.07 -35.55 13.74
N ARG A 115 -26.06 -36.88 13.59
CA ARG A 115 -25.79 -37.78 14.70
C ARG A 115 -24.47 -37.32 15.33
N PRO A 116 -24.42 -37.00 16.63
CA PRO A 116 -23.16 -36.83 17.32
C PRO A 116 -22.34 -38.09 17.06
N GLY A 117 -21.12 -37.93 16.56
CA GLY A 117 -20.25 -39.07 16.25
C GLY A 117 -20.24 -40.04 17.42
N GLU A 118 -20.50 -41.32 17.14
CA GLU A 118 -20.48 -42.38 18.14
C GLU A 118 -19.16 -42.34 18.91
N GLU A 119 -19.27 -42.13 20.21
CA GLU A 119 -18.16 -42.22 21.16
C GLU A 119 -17.72 -43.69 21.24
N TRP A 120 -16.57 -44.01 20.66
CA TRP A 120 -15.98 -45.35 20.73
C TRP A 120 -15.63 -45.70 22.18
N ARG A 121 -16.21 -46.79 22.69
CA ARG A 121 -15.86 -47.33 24.01
C ARG A 121 -14.56 -48.15 23.90
N PRO A 122 -13.69 -48.15 24.92
CA PRO A 122 -12.47 -48.95 24.91
C PRO A 122 -12.80 -50.44 24.84
N GLY A 123 -12.49 -51.10 23.71
CA GLY A 123 -12.61 -52.56 23.56
C GLY A 123 -13.14 -53.07 22.21
N ASP A 124 -13.67 -52.20 21.35
CA ASP A 124 -14.21 -52.64 20.06
C ASP A 124 -13.09 -52.92 19.04
N GLN A 125 -13.09 -54.13 18.46
CA GLN A 125 -12.12 -54.55 17.44
C GLN A 125 -12.48 -53.99 16.07
N VAL A 126 -11.56 -53.24 15.47
CA VAL A 126 -11.62 -52.69 14.12
C VAL A 126 -11.68 -53.83 13.10
N ARG A 127 -12.69 -53.84 12.23
CA ARG A 127 -12.81 -54.84 11.14
C ARG A 127 -12.20 -54.27 9.87
N SER A 128 -11.75 -55.18 8.99
CA SER A 128 -11.18 -54.83 7.69
C SER A 128 -12.18 -54.02 6.86
N GLY A 129 -11.93 -52.72 6.70
CA GLY A 129 -12.79 -51.77 5.98
C GLY A 129 -12.99 -50.43 6.69
N ASP A 130 -12.60 -50.31 7.96
CA ASP A 130 -12.78 -49.10 8.76
C ASP A 130 -11.72 -48.02 8.48
N GLN A 131 -12.15 -46.76 8.44
CA GLN A 131 -11.31 -45.59 8.14
C GLN A 131 -10.64 -45.07 9.42
N VAL A 132 -9.31 -45.10 9.48
CA VAL A 132 -8.53 -44.64 10.66
C VAL A 132 -8.04 -43.20 10.45
N ARG A 133 -8.25 -42.33 11.45
CA ARG A 133 -7.70 -40.95 11.52
C ARG A 133 -6.21 -40.99 11.93
N ILE A 134 -5.38 -40.14 11.33
CA ILE A 134 -3.91 -40.11 11.55
C ILE A 134 -3.55 -39.80 13.01
N ASP A 135 -4.37 -38.99 13.67
CA ASP A 135 -4.28 -38.57 15.06
C ASP A 135 -4.45 -39.72 16.08
N GLN A 136 -4.72 -40.95 15.61
CA GLN A 136 -4.83 -42.15 16.43
C GLN A 136 -3.67 -43.16 16.28
N VAL A 137 -2.64 -42.87 15.49
CA VAL A 137 -1.49 -43.78 15.31
C VAL A 137 -0.39 -43.46 16.33
N ARG A 138 -0.07 -44.39 17.23
CA ARG A 138 1.06 -44.24 18.17
C ARG A 138 2.35 -44.73 17.52
N SER A 139 3.48 -44.23 18.01
CA SER A 139 4.81 -44.63 17.51
C SER A 139 5.04 -46.12 17.77
N GLY A 140 5.01 -46.94 16.72
CA GLY A 140 5.14 -48.39 16.77
C GLY A 140 4.20 -49.17 15.83
N ASP A 141 3.15 -48.54 15.31
CA ASP A 141 2.15 -49.22 14.48
C ASP A 141 2.65 -49.40 13.02
N GLN A 142 2.58 -50.63 12.51
CA GLN A 142 2.93 -50.93 11.11
C GLN A 142 1.73 -50.71 10.18
N VAL A 143 1.78 -49.64 9.39
CA VAL A 143 0.82 -49.36 8.31
C VAL A 143 1.15 -50.26 7.12
N ARG A 144 0.19 -51.08 6.66
CA ARG A 144 0.34 -51.93 5.48
C ARG A 144 0.27 -51.07 4.20
N SER A 145 1.04 -51.48 3.19
CA SER A 145 1.08 -50.81 1.90
C SER A 145 -0.27 -50.95 1.17
N GLY A 146 -1.04 -49.87 1.11
CA GLY A 146 -2.36 -49.81 0.47
C GLY A 146 -3.31 -48.73 1.00
N ASP A 147 -3.07 -48.21 2.20
CA ASP A 147 -3.99 -47.26 2.85
C ASP A 147 -3.90 -45.83 2.26
N GLN A 148 -5.01 -45.37 1.68
CA GLN A 148 -5.15 -43.98 1.24
C GLN A 148 -5.59 -43.09 2.41
N VAL A 149 -4.61 -42.44 3.02
CA VAL A 149 -4.82 -41.44 4.06
C VAL A 149 -5.40 -40.16 3.44
N ARG A 150 -6.71 -39.94 3.58
CA ARG A 150 -7.32 -38.64 3.26
C ARG A 150 -7.01 -37.64 4.37
N ARG A 151 -6.20 -36.63 4.06
CA ARG A 151 -5.99 -35.48 4.95
C ARG A 151 -7.32 -34.76 5.19
N PRO A 152 -7.62 -34.31 6.41
CA PRO A 152 -8.73 -33.39 6.65
C PRO A 152 -8.53 -32.16 5.77
N VAL A 153 -9.55 -31.79 5.00
CA VAL A 153 -9.58 -30.48 4.36
C VAL A 153 -9.71 -29.48 5.51
N GLU A 154 -8.60 -28.83 5.89
CA GLU A 154 -8.66 -27.63 6.72
C GLU A 154 -9.44 -26.58 5.92
N SER A 155 -10.72 -26.41 6.25
CA SER A 155 -11.48 -25.25 5.81
C SER A 155 -10.79 -24.02 6.41
N PRO A 156 -10.18 -23.12 5.61
CA PRO A 156 -9.52 -21.95 6.16
C PRO A 156 -10.58 -21.10 6.84
N VAL A 157 -10.52 -21.01 8.17
CA VAL A 157 -11.38 -20.13 8.96
C VAL A 157 -11.01 -18.70 8.58
N ARG A 158 -11.72 -18.11 7.62
CA ARG A 158 -11.57 -16.69 7.29
C ARG A 158 -12.18 -15.88 8.42
N ALA A 159 -11.32 -15.27 9.24
CA ALA A 159 -11.71 -14.56 10.45
C ALA A 159 -12.43 -13.21 10.22
N SER A 160 -12.53 -12.72 8.98
CA SER A 160 -13.06 -11.37 8.68
C SER A 160 -13.94 -11.31 7.44
N LEU A 161 -14.98 -10.47 7.51
CA LEU A 161 -15.85 -10.11 6.37
C LEU A 161 -15.19 -9.15 5.39
N LEU A 162 -14.03 -8.56 5.74
CA LEU A 162 -13.29 -7.65 4.87
C LEU A 162 -12.82 -8.40 3.61
N PHE A 163 -12.97 -7.76 2.45
CA PHE A 163 -12.43 -8.32 1.22
C PHE A 163 -10.91 -8.43 1.32
N GLN A 164 -10.40 -9.64 1.15
CA GLN A 164 -8.97 -9.90 0.99
C GLN A 164 -8.73 -10.16 -0.48
N HIS A 165 -7.93 -9.30 -1.12
CA HIS A 165 -7.43 -9.65 -2.44
C HIS A 165 -6.65 -10.95 -2.31
N PRO A 166 -6.86 -11.93 -3.21
CA PRO A 166 -5.98 -13.08 -3.25
C PRO A 166 -4.56 -12.54 -3.44
N SER A 167 -3.72 -12.73 -2.43
CA SER A 167 -2.29 -12.63 -2.59
C SER A 167 -1.98 -13.57 -3.76
N ARG A 168 -1.38 -13.06 -4.84
CA ARG A 168 -0.77 -13.94 -5.84
C ARG A 168 0.49 -14.54 -5.21
N THR A 169 0.35 -15.23 -4.09
CA THR A 169 1.33 -16.17 -3.56
C THR A 169 1.27 -17.37 -4.49
N GLY A 170 2.22 -17.46 -5.41
CA GLY A 170 2.32 -18.60 -6.34
C GLY A 170 2.14 -18.26 -7.81
N GLY A 171 2.32 -17.00 -8.25
CA GLY A 171 2.77 -16.80 -9.62
C GLY A 171 4.14 -17.45 -9.73
N ASN A 172 4.28 -18.52 -10.53
CA ASN A 172 5.55 -19.20 -10.80
C ASN A 172 6.64 -18.12 -10.97
N SER A 173 7.64 -18.05 -10.09
CA SER A 173 8.57 -16.91 -10.01
C SER A 173 9.27 -16.65 -11.35
N GLY A 174 9.50 -17.71 -12.14
CA GLY A 174 9.98 -17.62 -13.52
C GLY A 174 9.04 -16.86 -14.47
N SER A 175 7.72 -16.97 -14.30
CA SER A 175 6.72 -16.34 -15.20
C SER A 175 6.69 -14.80 -15.12
N GLN A 176 6.98 -14.21 -13.96
CA GLN A 176 6.98 -12.74 -13.82
C GLN A 176 8.27 -12.13 -14.35
N GLU A 177 9.42 -12.79 -14.14
CA GLU A 177 10.69 -12.38 -14.76
C GLU A 177 10.63 -12.48 -16.28
N GLU A 178 10.06 -13.57 -16.82
CA GLU A 178 9.81 -13.74 -18.26
C GLU A 178 8.91 -12.63 -18.82
N LEU A 179 7.83 -12.27 -18.11
CA LEU A 179 6.97 -11.16 -18.49
C LEU A 179 7.75 -9.84 -18.55
N VAL A 180 8.58 -9.56 -17.55
CA VAL A 180 9.42 -8.34 -17.53
C VAL A 180 10.38 -8.32 -18.73
N VAL A 181 11.04 -9.44 -19.02
CA VAL A 181 11.91 -9.56 -20.19
C VAL A 181 11.13 -9.35 -21.49
N SER A 182 9.90 -9.88 -21.59
CA SER A 182 9.05 -9.68 -22.77
C SER A 182 8.67 -8.21 -22.99
N LEU A 183 8.36 -7.48 -21.90
CA LEU A 183 8.03 -6.06 -21.94
C LEU A 183 9.24 -5.19 -22.29
N LEU A 184 10.42 -5.56 -21.81
CA LEU A 184 11.67 -4.89 -22.17
C LEU A 184 11.99 -5.05 -23.66
N ASN A 185 11.76 -6.23 -24.25
CA ASN A 185 11.88 -6.43 -25.69
C ASN A 185 10.90 -5.55 -26.46
N GLN A 186 9.62 -5.51 -26.07
CA GLN A 186 8.62 -4.64 -26.70
C GLN A 186 9.00 -3.15 -26.64
N LEU A 187 9.52 -2.68 -25.49
CA LEU A 187 9.99 -1.29 -25.35
C LEU A 187 11.17 -0.98 -26.26
N ARG A 188 12.14 -1.89 -26.34
CA ARG A 188 13.27 -1.72 -27.26
C ARG A 188 12.76 -1.59 -28.68
N ASP A 189 11.92 -2.53 -29.13
CA ASP A 189 11.43 -2.58 -30.51
C ASP A 189 10.57 -1.36 -30.84
N GLY A 190 9.71 -0.93 -29.90
CA GLY A 190 8.89 0.28 -30.02
C GLY A 190 9.64 1.61 -29.90
N MET A 191 10.96 1.59 -29.70
CA MET A 191 11.80 2.78 -29.61
C MET A 191 12.95 2.81 -30.63
N GLN A 192 13.06 1.80 -31.52
CA GLN A 192 14.13 1.72 -32.52
C GLN A 192 14.07 2.89 -33.54
N ASP A 193 12.87 3.24 -34.01
CA ASP A 193 12.64 4.27 -35.03
C ASP A 193 11.92 5.51 -34.44
N GLY A 194 12.32 5.88 -33.21
CA GLY A 194 11.64 6.92 -32.43
C GLY A 194 10.57 6.35 -31.50
N VAL A 195 9.97 7.21 -30.68
CA VAL A 195 9.03 6.78 -29.62
C VAL A 195 7.66 6.46 -30.23
N GLN A 196 7.31 5.19 -30.32
CA GLN A 196 5.97 4.76 -30.74
C GLN A 196 4.89 5.17 -29.73
N ALA A 197 3.66 5.36 -30.21
CA ALA A 197 2.54 5.84 -29.41
C ALA A 197 2.16 4.93 -28.24
N ASP A 198 2.49 3.64 -28.31
CA ASP A 198 2.21 2.65 -27.28
C ASP A 198 3.36 2.47 -26.27
N ALA A 199 4.57 2.99 -26.53
CA ALA A 199 5.72 2.86 -25.65
C ALA A 199 5.44 3.32 -24.19
N PRO A 200 4.72 4.44 -23.93
CA PRO A 200 4.34 4.82 -22.56
C PRO A 200 3.44 3.77 -21.86
N ARG A 201 2.53 3.13 -22.61
CA ARG A 201 1.65 2.07 -22.09
C ARG A 201 2.43 0.80 -21.75
N VAL A 202 3.40 0.43 -22.60
CA VAL A 202 4.28 -0.71 -22.35
C VAL A 202 5.17 -0.42 -21.14
N PHE A 203 5.72 0.78 -21.01
CA PHE A 203 6.53 1.20 -19.85
C PHE A 203 5.71 1.19 -18.55
N ALA A 204 4.48 1.69 -18.56
CA ALA A 204 3.59 1.59 -17.41
C ALA A 204 3.29 0.13 -17.02
N SER A 205 3.25 -0.77 -18.01
CA SER A 205 3.09 -2.22 -17.76
C SER A 205 4.35 -2.86 -17.21
N LEU A 206 5.53 -2.42 -17.64
CA LEU A 206 6.83 -2.79 -17.06
C LEU A 206 6.88 -2.41 -15.58
N VAL A 207 6.57 -1.15 -15.24
CA VAL A 207 6.54 -0.67 -13.84
C VAL A 207 5.58 -1.53 -12.99
N ARG A 208 4.40 -1.86 -13.53
CA ARG A 208 3.43 -2.71 -12.83
C ARG A 208 3.94 -4.14 -12.61
N ALA A 209 4.66 -4.71 -13.56
CA ALA A 209 5.26 -6.03 -13.41
C ALA A 209 6.40 -6.00 -12.37
N LEU A 210 7.29 -5.00 -12.44
CA LEU A 210 8.40 -4.82 -11.50
C LEU A 210 7.93 -4.66 -10.05
N LYS A 211 6.82 -3.93 -9.83
CA LYS A 211 6.16 -3.79 -8.51
C LYS A 211 5.78 -5.11 -7.83
N THR A 212 5.70 -6.20 -8.57
CA THR A 212 5.34 -7.52 -8.02
C THR A 212 6.56 -8.37 -7.63
N LEU A 213 7.75 -7.94 -8.04
CA LEU A 213 8.99 -8.70 -7.83
C LEU A 213 9.56 -8.45 -6.44
N LYS A 214 10.18 -9.50 -5.89
CA LYS A 214 11.00 -9.38 -4.68
C LYS A 214 12.42 -8.94 -5.03
N TYR A 215 13.11 -8.38 -4.03
CA TYR A 215 14.46 -7.85 -4.20
C TYR A 215 15.45 -8.85 -4.86
N PRO A 216 15.50 -10.16 -4.49
CA PRO A 216 16.38 -11.11 -5.18
C PRO A 216 16.09 -11.27 -6.68
N GLN A 217 14.82 -11.14 -7.09
CA GLN A 217 14.42 -11.21 -8.49
C GLN A 217 14.81 -9.93 -9.24
N LEU A 218 14.65 -8.76 -8.62
CA LEU A 218 15.15 -7.49 -9.17
C LEU A 218 16.67 -7.56 -9.38
N LEU A 219 17.41 -8.04 -8.37
CA LEU A 219 18.86 -8.22 -8.47
C LEU A 219 19.25 -9.20 -9.58
N THR A 220 18.49 -10.29 -9.74
CA THR A 220 18.67 -11.24 -10.85
C THR A 220 18.48 -10.55 -12.20
N LEU A 221 17.46 -9.72 -12.37
CA LEU A 221 17.25 -8.95 -13.60
C LEU A 221 18.39 -7.95 -13.85
N PHE A 222 18.81 -7.18 -12.84
CA PHE A 222 19.89 -6.22 -12.98
C PHE A 222 21.23 -6.90 -13.28
N SER A 223 21.53 -8.04 -12.66
CA SER A 223 22.76 -8.80 -12.95
C SER A 223 22.77 -9.39 -14.36
N ARG A 224 21.62 -9.89 -14.86
CA ARG A 224 21.50 -10.32 -16.27
C ARG A 224 21.86 -9.21 -17.26
N THR A 225 21.60 -7.94 -16.93
CA THR A 225 22.01 -6.82 -17.81
C THR A 225 23.52 -6.57 -17.85
N LYS A 226 24.28 -7.11 -16.88
CA LYS A 226 25.74 -7.00 -16.82
C LYS A 226 26.46 -8.11 -17.61
N ASP A 227 25.77 -9.20 -17.95
CA ASP A 227 26.35 -10.32 -18.71
C ASP A 227 26.72 -9.88 -20.14
N PRO A 228 28.00 -9.99 -20.55
CA PRO A 228 28.46 -9.64 -21.91
C PRO A 228 27.72 -10.37 -23.03
N SER A 229 27.27 -11.61 -22.78
CA SER A 229 26.57 -12.47 -23.74
C SER A 229 25.15 -11.94 -24.01
N VAL A 230 24.51 -11.40 -22.98
CA VAL A 230 23.20 -10.73 -23.06
C VAL A 230 23.37 -9.32 -23.62
N ARG A 231 24.41 -8.60 -23.21
CA ARG A 231 24.75 -7.24 -23.70
C ARG A 231 24.85 -7.17 -25.22
N ARG A 232 25.33 -8.23 -25.88
CA ARG A 232 25.42 -8.33 -27.36
C ARG A 232 24.07 -8.47 -28.06
N PHE A 233 23.06 -9.05 -27.41
CA PHE A 233 21.67 -9.16 -27.93
C PHE A 233 20.84 -7.88 -27.69
N LEU A 234 21.32 -7.00 -26.81
CA LEU A 234 20.64 -5.77 -26.40
C LEU A 234 21.16 -4.51 -27.11
N VAL A 235 22.25 -4.64 -27.85
CA VAL A 235 22.85 -3.57 -28.67
C VAL A 235 23.01 -4.12 -30.07
N SER A 236 21.90 -4.29 -30.77
CA SER A 236 21.88 -4.71 -32.17
C SER A 236 21.28 -3.60 -33.04
N SER A 237 21.81 -2.38 -32.90
CA SER A 237 21.63 -1.36 -33.93
C SER A 237 22.95 -0.60 -34.12
N PRO A 238 23.59 -0.68 -35.29
CA PRO A 238 24.89 -0.07 -35.54
C PRO A 238 24.83 1.47 -35.65
N ASN A 239 23.64 2.08 -35.55
CA ASN A 239 23.42 3.51 -35.75
C ASN A 239 22.96 4.28 -34.50
N LEU A 240 22.94 3.67 -33.32
CA LEU A 240 22.51 4.37 -32.10
C LEU A 240 23.55 4.20 -30.97
N ASP A 241 24.44 5.18 -30.85
CA ASP A 241 25.29 5.33 -29.69
C ASP A 241 24.41 5.51 -28.43
N GLY A 242 24.41 4.49 -27.56
CA GLY A 242 24.24 4.69 -26.11
C GLY A 242 22.84 4.72 -25.47
N HIS A 243 21.71 4.74 -26.20
CA HIS A 243 20.45 5.22 -25.58
C HIS A 243 19.32 4.24 -25.23
N LEU A 244 19.33 2.96 -25.63
CA LEU A 244 18.22 2.02 -25.37
C LEU A 244 18.70 0.68 -24.81
N SER A 245 19.17 0.67 -23.56
CA SER A 245 19.50 -0.58 -22.87
C SER A 245 18.36 -1.02 -21.96
N PHE A 246 18.12 -2.34 -21.87
CA PHE A 246 17.20 -2.91 -20.86
C PHE A 246 17.52 -2.41 -19.46
N ARG A 247 18.81 -2.21 -19.18
CA ARG A 247 19.28 -1.64 -17.93
C ARG A 247 18.70 -0.24 -17.69
N ARG A 248 18.71 0.63 -18.70
CA ARG A 248 18.18 2.00 -18.56
C ARG A 248 16.68 1.99 -18.23
N PHE A 249 15.88 1.17 -18.92
CA PHE A 249 14.46 1.03 -18.60
C PHE A 249 14.21 0.51 -17.17
N LEU A 250 15.01 -0.45 -16.71
CA LEU A 250 14.92 -0.94 -15.33
C LEU A 250 15.27 0.17 -14.33
N VAL A 251 16.36 0.90 -14.57
CA VAL A 251 16.81 2.03 -13.73
C VAL A 251 15.77 3.14 -13.68
N ASP A 252 15.23 3.56 -14.83
CA ASP A 252 14.22 4.63 -14.92
C ASP A 252 12.86 4.22 -14.30
N ALA A 253 12.57 2.92 -14.23
CA ALA A 253 11.34 2.41 -13.62
C ALA A 253 11.39 2.38 -12.09
N LEU A 254 12.57 2.28 -11.47
CA LEU A 254 12.76 2.17 -10.01
C LEU A 254 11.99 3.24 -9.20
N PRO A 255 12.13 4.56 -9.47
CA PRO A 255 11.41 5.60 -8.73
C PRO A 255 9.87 5.44 -8.81
N LEU A 256 9.36 4.87 -9.89
CA LEU A 256 7.92 4.69 -10.11
C LEU A 256 7.36 3.40 -9.49
N MET A 257 8.24 2.50 -9.03
CA MET A 257 7.84 1.28 -8.34
C MET A 257 7.18 1.60 -7.00
N GLY A 258 7.68 2.57 -6.23
CA GLY A 258 7.06 2.94 -4.95
C GLY A 258 6.82 1.74 -4.02
N THR A 259 7.81 0.84 -3.95
CA THR A 259 7.86 -0.39 -3.15
C THR A 259 9.17 -0.43 -2.38
N ALA A 260 9.20 -1.07 -1.21
CA ALA A 260 10.41 -1.21 -0.41
C ALA A 260 11.55 -1.88 -1.21
N GLU A 261 11.26 -2.94 -1.97
CA GLU A 261 12.24 -3.65 -2.78
C GLU A 261 12.88 -2.77 -3.88
N GLY A 262 12.11 -1.85 -4.43
CA GLY A 262 12.59 -0.84 -5.37
C GLY A 262 13.52 0.17 -4.70
N MET A 263 13.18 0.63 -3.49
CA MET A 263 14.02 1.54 -2.70
C MET A 263 15.36 0.90 -2.29
N THR A 264 15.34 -0.38 -1.91
CA THR A 264 16.57 -1.14 -1.63
C THR A 264 17.45 -1.18 -2.88
N ALA A 265 16.88 -1.52 -4.05
CA ALA A 265 17.63 -1.54 -5.31
C ALA A 265 18.21 -0.16 -5.67
N MET A 266 17.46 0.92 -5.47
CA MET A 266 17.94 2.30 -5.66
C MET A 266 19.13 2.61 -4.76
N THR A 267 19.04 2.23 -3.48
CA THR A 267 20.08 2.44 -2.47
C THR A 267 21.35 1.65 -2.82
N ASP A 268 21.23 0.42 -3.33
CA ASP A 268 22.38 -0.39 -3.72
C ASP A 268 23.06 0.11 -4.99
N LEU A 269 22.29 0.58 -5.97
CA LEU A 269 22.84 1.22 -7.17
C LEU A 269 23.59 2.52 -6.81
N PHE A 270 23.10 3.27 -5.83
CA PHE A 270 23.80 4.44 -5.30
C PHE A 270 25.08 4.05 -4.54
N LYS A 271 25.01 3.08 -3.60
CA LYS A 271 26.17 2.60 -2.83
C LYS A 271 27.27 2.00 -3.71
N SER A 272 26.91 1.36 -4.81
CA SER A 272 27.87 0.80 -5.78
C SER A 272 28.49 1.85 -6.71
N GLY A 273 28.07 3.12 -6.64
CA GLY A 273 28.57 4.20 -7.49
C GLY A 273 28.03 4.15 -8.92
N GLU A 274 27.02 3.32 -9.20
CA GLU A 274 26.40 3.21 -10.52
C GLU A 274 25.41 4.36 -10.80
N VAL A 275 25.03 5.12 -9.77
CA VAL A 275 24.06 6.22 -9.81
C VAL A 275 24.65 7.43 -9.08
N SER A 276 24.47 8.62 -9.67
CA SER A 276 25.00 9.86 -9.08
C SER A 276 24.16 10.33 -7.89
N SER A 277 24.71 11.23 -7.07
CA SER A 277 23.96 11.91 -6.00
C SER A 277 22.76 12.69 -6.53
N SER A 278 22.89 13.33 -7.70
CA SER A 278 21.80 14.06 -8.35
C SER A 278 20.66 13.13 -8.78
N ASP A 279 20.99 11.98 -9.35
CA ASP A 279 19.99 10.98 -9.73
C ASP A 279 19.29 10.43 -8.48
N MET A 280 20.05 10.14 -7.43
CA MET A 280 19.49 9.67 -6.15
C MET A 280 18.56 10.71 -5.50
N ASP A 281 18.94 11.99 -5.52
CA ASP A 281 18.10 13.09 -5.02
C ASP A 281 16.80 13.23 -5.85
N SER A 282 16.87 13.07 -7.18
CA SER A 282 15.68 13.06 -8.06
C SER A 282 14.75 11.89 -7.73
N TRP A 283 15.34 10.72 -7.57
CA TRP A 283 14.69 9.46 -7.26
C TRP A 283 13.96 9.50 -5.92
N ILE A 284 14.62 9.90 -4.83
CA ILE A 284 13.97 9.99 -3.51
C ILE A 284 12.90 11.09 -3.48
N THR A 285 13.08 12.18 -4.23
CA THR A 285 12.07 13.23 -4.39
C THR A 285 10.79 12.67 -5.02
N SER A 286 10.89 11.80 -6.02
CA SER A 286 9.72 11.18 -6.64
C SER A 286 8.89 10.33 -5.66
N LEU A 287 9.54 9.70 -4.67
CA LEU A 287 8.88 8.87 -3.67
C LEU A 287 8.02 9.69 -2.70
N SER A 288 8.28 10.99 -2.54
CA SER A 288 7.43 11.87 -1.73
C SER A 288 6.01 12.06 -2.30
N PHE A 289 5.80 11.75 -3.59
CA PHE A 289 4.50 11.80 -4.24
C PHE A 289 3.75 10.46 -4.24
N GLN A 290 4.32 9.42 -3.63
CA GLN A 290 3.67 8.13 -3.50
C GLN A 290 2.54 8.21 -2.46
N THR A 291 1.33 7.88 -2.87
CA THR A 291 0.12 8.05 -2.06
C THR A 291 -0.09 6.97 -1.00
N ARG A 292 0.64 5.85 -1.09
CA ARG A 292 0.60 4.74 -0.13
C ARG A 292 2.01 4.36 0.27
N ILE A 293 2.47 4.94 1.36
CA ILE A 293 3.72 4.54 2.02
C ILE A 293 3.42 3.33 2.91
N THR A 294 4.30 2.33 2.90
CA THR A 294 4.20 1.14 3.77
C THR A 294 5.24 1.21 4.88
N LEU A 295 5.07 0.41 5.94
CA LEU A 295 6.05 0.34 7.03
C LEU A 295 7.42 -0.10 6.53
N ASP A 296 7.47 -1.10 5.63
CA ASP A 296 8.73 -1.56 5.02
C ASP A 296 9.43 -0.44 4.25
N MET A 297 8.67 0.41 3.53
CA MET A 297 9.26 1.58 2.87
C MET A 297 9.83 2.60 3.87
N LEU A 298 9.22 2.78 5.05
CA LEU A 298 9.78 3.63 6.09
C LEU A 298 11.05 3.05 6.70
N LEU A 299 11.14 1.73 6.86
CA LEU A 299 12.37 1.07 7.32
C LEU A 299 13.52 1.30 6.32
N GLU A 300 13.27 1.12 5.02
CA GLU A 300 14.24 1.41 3.96
C GLU A 300 14.61 2.91 3.92
N ALA A 301 13.62 3.80 4.07
CA ALA A 301 13.83 5.23 4.14
C ALA A 301 14.69 5.65 5.34
N SER A 302 14.50 5.02 6.50
CA SER A 302 15.28 5.24 7.71
C SER A 302 16.76 4.89 7.48
N SER A 303 17.02 3.72 6.87
CA SER A 303 18.38 3.31 6.51
C SER A 303 19.02 4.24 5.49
N LEU A 304 18.26 4.69 4.48
CA LEU A 304 18.77 5.64 3.49
C LEU A 304 19.11 6.99 4.12
N LEU A 305 18.25 7.51 5.01
CA LEU A 305 18.48 8.78 5.70
C LEU A 305 19.76 8.73 6.55
N GLU A 306 20.10 7.56 7.11
CA GLU A 306 21.36 7.34 7.82
C GLU A 306 22.58 7.36 6.89
N VAL A 307 22.51 6.70 5.74
CA VAL A 307 23.63 6.60 4.79
C VAL A 307 23.84 7.88 3.99
N TYR A 308 22.76 8.59 3.65
CA TYR A 308 22.77 9.75 2.76
C TYR A 308 21.80 10.85 3.24
N PRO A 309 22.14 11.61 4.31
CA PRO A 309 21.30 12.67 4.87
C PRO A 309 21.32 13.96 4.02
N SER A 310 21.06 13.85 2.71
CA SER A 310 20.94 15.02 1.82
C SER A 310 19.70 15.85 2.17
N GLY A 311 19.68 17.11 1.71
CA GLY A 311 18.50 17.97 1.88
C GLY A 311 17.26 17.39 1.20
N ALA A 312 17.42 16.76 0.02
CA ALA A 312 16.33 16.08 -0.68
C ALA A 312 15.84 14.87 0.13
N THR A 313 16.76 13.98 0.56
CA THR A 313 16.43 12.81 1.37
C THR A 313 15.68 13.21 2.65
N THR A 314 16.18 14.22 3.36
CA THR A 314 15.55 14.72 4.60
C THR A 314 14.11 15.19 4.38
N LEU A 315 13.86 15.96 3.31
CA LEU A 315 12.53 16.48 3.00
C LEU A 315 11.58 15.42 2.41
N SER A 316 12.10 14.50 1.62
CA SER A 316 11.33 13.41 1.03
C SER A 316 10.92 12.38 2.08
N VAL A 317 11.83 11.97 2.96
CA VAL A 317 11.55 11.02 4.04
C VAL A 317 10.55 11.63 5.03
N SER A 318 10.65 12.92 5.37
CA SER A 318 9.62 13.56 6.18
C SER A 318 8.24 13.60 5.49
N ALA A 319 8.16 13.84 4.19
CA ALA A 319 6.89 13.74 3.46
C ALA A 319 6.32 12.31 3.45
N MET A 320 7.18 11.29 3.36
CA MET A 320 6.76 9.89 3.48
C MET A 320 6.19 9.57 4.86
N VAL A 321 6.82 10.05 5.94
CA VAL A 321 6.29 9.93 7.31
C VAL A 321 4.91 10.57 7.41
N HIS A 322 4.71 11.77 6.84
CA HIS A 322 3.41 12.41 6.82
C HIS A 322 2.34 11.56 6.11
N SER A 323 2.63 11.08 4.90
CA SER A 323 1.69 10.25 4.13
C SER A 323 1.36 8.94 4.85
N PHE A 324 2.32 8.36 5.57
CA PHE A 324 2.09 7.14 6.35
C PHE A 324 1.27 7.43 7.63
N CYS A 325 1.65 8.48 8.37
CA CYS A 325 0.99 8.84 9.63
C CYS A 325 -0.39 9.47 9.44
N SER A 326 -0.71 10.02 8.26
CA SER A 326 -2.06 10.53 7.98
C SER A 326 -3.13 9.43 7.94
N GLU A 327 -2.72 8.18 7.70
CA GLU A 327 -3.63 7.02 7.63
C GLU A 327 -3.45 6.04 8.80
N THR A 328 -2.52 6.30 9.71
CA THR A 328 -2.10 5.35 10.77
C THR A 328 -2.28 5.94 12.17
N THR A 329 -3.08 5.29 13.02
CA THR A 329 -3.24 5.66 14.44
C THR A 329 -1.97 5.33 15.23
N ASP A 330 -1.67 6.12 16.27
CA ASP A 330 -0.49 5.95 17.13
C ASP A 330 0.84 5.87 16.37
N CYS A 331 0.91 6.55 15.22
CA CYS A 331 2.06 6.49 14.31
C CYS A 331 3.40 6.84 14.97
N ALA A 332 3.39 7.78 15.93
CA ALA A 332 4.57 8.24 16.66
C ALA A 332 5.21 7.15 17.54
N GLU A 333 4.47 6.11 17.90
CA GLU A 333 4.96 5.01 18.73
C GLU A 333 5.68 3.91 17.93
N LEU A 334 5.53 3.92 16.61
CA LEU A 334 6.17 2.94 15.73
C LEU A 334 7.67 3.18 15.65
N GLY A 335 8.47 2.13 15.84
CA GLY A 335 9.93 2.21 15.86
C GLY A 335 10.51 2.92 14.63
N ALA A 336 10.08 2.55 13.41
CA ALA A 336 10.55 3.17 12.18
C ALA A 336 10.31 4.69 12.13
N VAL A 337 9.15 5.14 12.61
CA VAL A 337 8.79 6.57 12.65
C VAL A 337 9.61 7.28 13.71
N ARG A 338 9.74 6.68 14.90
CA ARG A 338 10.57 7.21 15.99
C ARG A 338 12.03 7.37 15.56
N ASP A 339 12.59 6.38 14.87
CA ASP A 339 13.99 6.42 14.41
C ASP A 339 14.22 7.55 13.40
N ILE A 340 13.32 7.68 12.41
CA ILE A 340 13.36 8.77 11.44
C ILE A 340 13.24 10.11 12.15
N MET A 341 12.21 10.29 12.98
CA MET A 341 11.94 11.56 13.66
C MET A 341 13.07 11.96 14.61
N THR A 342 13.68 10.99 15.31
CA THR A 342 14.84 11.25 16.17
C THR A 342 16.02 11.86 15.40
N ARG A 343 16.25 11.41 14.16
CA ARG A 343 17.28 11.97 13.27
C ARG A 343 16.87 13.34 12.72
N LEU A 344 15.62 13.50 12.29
CA LEU A 344 15.11 14.77 11.78
C LEU A 344 15.10 15.88 12.85
N GLU A 345 14.80 15.53 14.09
CA GLU A 345 14.77 16.44 15.24
C GLU A 345 16.16 16.67 15.86
N GLY A 346 17.15 15.84 15.52
CA GLY A 346 18.51 15.90 16.08
C GLY A 346 19.13 17.30 16.02
N PRO A 347 19.15 17.96 14.84
CA PRO A 347 19.69 19.31 14.76
C PRO A 347 19.00 20.35 15.63
N LEU A 348 17.70 20.19 15.89
CA LEU A 348 16.98 21.08 16.79
C LEU A 348 17.45 20.84 18.23
N ARG A 349 17.54 19.59 18.66
CA ARG A 349 18.02 19.27 20.00
C ARG A 349 19.46 19.72 20.24
N ASP A 350 20.31 19.58 19.23
CA ASP A 350 21.76 19.73 19.39
C ASP A 350 22.24 21.17 19.15
N HIS A 351 21.51 21.96 18.35
CA HIS A 351 21.93 23.30 17.94
C HIS A 351 20.96 24.44 18.31
N CYS A 352 19.78 24.16 18.86
CA CYS A 352 18.92 25.23 19.38
C CYS A 352 19.64 25.96 20.54
N GLY A 353 20.00 27.23 20.33
CA GLY A 353 20.74 28.09 21.27
C GLY A 353 22.03 28.63 20.68
N SER A 354 22.56 27.98 19.66
CA SER A 354 23.77 28.39 18.96
C SER A 354 23.41 29.23 17.73
N SER A 355 23.54 30.55 17.84
CA SER A 355 23.25 31.51 16.76
C SER A 355 24.54 32.08 16.16
N GLY A 356 24.54 32.41 14.86
CA GLY A 356 25.63 33.12 14.18
C GLY A 356 26.48 32.30 13.22
N ASP A 357 26.31 30.98 13.12
CA ASP A 357 26.93 30.15 12.09
C ASP A 357 25.94 29.85 10.94
N PRO A 358 26.20 30.32 9.70
CA PRO A 358 25.33 30.08 8.55
C PRO A 358 25.08 28.60 8.23
N ARG A 359 26.01 27.69 8.58
CA ARG A 359 25.82 26.24 8.35
C ARG A 359 24.81 25.68 9.35
N THR A 360 24.96 26.04 10.62
CA THR A 360 24.00 25.71 11.68
C THR A 360 22.61 26.24 11.37
N GLU A 361 22.50 27.48 10.88
CA GLU A 361 21.21 28.06 10.46
C GLU A 361 20.55 27.27 9.32
N LYS A 362 21.31 26.87 8.30
CA LYS A 362 20.80 26.05 7.20
C LYS A 362 20.33 24.67 7.68
N LEU A 363 21.06 24.07 8.62
CA LEU A 363 20.71 22.79 9.21
C LEU A 363 19.43 22.88 10.04
N LEU A 364 19.30 23.90 10.90
CA LEU A 364 18.09 24.18 11.68
C LEU A 364 16.88 24.43 10.77
N LEU A 365 17.04 25.21 9.69
CA LEU A 365 15.98 25.44 8.70
C LEU A 365 15.52 24.16 8.03
N LEU A 366 16.45 23.28 7.66
CA LEU A 366 16.12 22.00 7.04
C LEU A 366 15.38 21.09 8.02
N ALA A 367 15.84 21.01 9.28
CA ALA A 367 15.19 20.22 10.33
C ALA A 367 13.77 20.72 10.63
N LEU A 368 13.57 22.04 10.79
CA LEU A 368 12.24 22.64 10.97
C LEU A 368 11.33 22.35 9.79
N LYS A 369 11.86 22.40 8.56
CA LYS A 369 11.10 22.03 7.35
C LYS A 369 10.67 20.57 7.38
N ALA A 370 11.57 19.67 7.74
CA ALA A 370 11.32 18.24 7.78
C ALA A 370 10.30 17.87 8.87
N VAL A 371 10.47 18.38 10.09
CA VAL A 371 9.51 18.19 11.19
C VAL A 371 8.13 18.76 10.81
N GLY A 372 8.12 19.93 10.17
CA GLY A 372 6.89 20.52 9.65
C GLY A 372 6.18 19.65 8.63
N ASN A 373 6.92 19.18 7.62
CA ASN A 373 6.44 18.28 6.60
C ASN A 373 5.92 16.98 7.19
N ALA A 374 6.62 16.37 8.14
CA ALA A 374 6.29 15.07 8.73
C ALA A 374 4.94 15.02 9.45
N GLY A 375 4.40 16.14 9.91
CA GLY A 375 3.10 16.13 10.58
C GLY A 375 3.13 15.69 12.05
N VAL A 376 4.23 15.07 12.50
CA VAL A 376 4.35 14.41 13.82
C VAL A 376 5.58 14.89 14.58
N LEU A 377 5.59 14.69 15.90
CA LEU A 377 6.71 14.93 16.80
C LEU A 377 6.87 13.73 17.71
N VAL A 378 8.12 13.31 17.95
CA VAL A 378 8.41 12.15 18.81
C VAL A 378 9.33 12.53 19.98
N GLY A 379 10.24 13.47 19.78
CA GLY A 379 11.10 13.98 20.84
C GLY A 379 10.40 15.00 21.76
N PRO A 380 11.07 15.38 22.87
CA PRO A 380 10.50 16.29 23.84
C PRO A 380 10.23 17.68 23.22
N PRO A 381 9.04 18.27 23.44
CA PRO A 381 8.62 19.56 22.85
C PRO A 381 9.53 20.73 23.28
N ASP A 382 10.33 20.52 24.34
CA ASP A 382 11.27 21.48 24.87
C ASP A 382 12.35 21.91 23.87
N SER A 383 12.72 21.05 22.91
CA SER A 383 13.73 21.40 21.91
C SER A 383 13.24 22.52 20.97
N LEU A 384 11.97 22.45 20.55
CA LEU A 384 11.35 23.49 19.73
C LEU A 384 11.11 24.79 20.53
N ARG A 385 10.75 24.65 21.81
CA ARG A 385 10.59 25.78 22.74
C ARG A 385 11.90 26.53 22.94
N LYS A 386 13.01 25.84 23.19
CA LYS A 386 14.35 26.44 23.28
C LYS A 386 14.74 27.21 22.02
N CYS A 387 14.37 26.70 20.84
CA CYS A 387 14.60 27.41 19.58
C CYS A 387 13.81 28.71 19.46
N HIS A 388 12.71 28.87 20.19
CA HIS A 388 11.89 30.07 20.18
C HIS A 388 12.45 31.20 21.05
N GLU A 389 13.15 30.84 22.12
CA GLU A 389 13.69 31.79 23.11
C GLU A 389 14.93 32.54 22.60
N VAL A 390 15.58 32.05 21.54
CA VAL A 390 16.85 32.57 21.01
C VAL A 390 16.62 33.43 19.77
N ARG A 391 17.34 34.54 19.65
CA ARG A 391 17.23 35.47 18.52
C ARG A 391 17.98 34.92 17.30
N TYR A 392 17.26 34.21 16.43
CA TYR A 392 17.77 33.79 15.12
C TYR A 392 17.52 34.82 14.02
N PRO A 393 18.19 34.72 12.87
CA PRO A 393 17.85 35.49 11.68
C PRO A 393 16.41 35.25 11.21
N GLN A 394 15.90 36.18 10.39
CA GLN A 394 14.49 36.24 9.96
C GLN A 394 13.95 34.90 9.45
N GLY A 395 14.68 34.22 8.55
CA GLY A 395 14.20 32.98 7.94
C GLY A 395 13.94 31.83 8.92
N VAL A 396 14.76 31.69 9.97
CA VAL A 396 14.56 30.66 11.02
C VAL A 396 13.35 31.03 11.88
N ARG A 397 13.23 32.31 12.25
CA ARG A 397 12.11 32.81 13.07
C ARG A 397 10.77 32.63 12.36
N ASP A 398 10.69 33.02 11.09
CA ASP A 398 9.47 32.91 10.29
C ASP A 398 9.03 31.46 10.16
N ARG A 399 9.99 30.54 9.95
CA ARG A 399 9.67 29.12 9.85
C ARG A 399 9.25 28.53 11.20
N LEU A 400 9.94 28.88 12.28
CA LEU A 400 9.58 28.43 13.63
C LEU A 400 8.16 28.90 14.00
N ALA A 401 7.82 30.15 13.73
CA ALA A 401 6.48 30.70 13.93
C ALA A 401 5.42 29.93 13.13
N GLN A 402 5.73 29.54 11.88
CA GLN A 402 4.83 28.71 11.07
C GLN A 402 4.57 27.34 11.72
N GLU A 403 5.59 26.66 12.25
CA GLU A 403 5.40 25.37 12.91
C GLU A 403 4.62 25.47 14.24
N VAL A 404 4.82 26.56 14.99
CA VAL A 404 4.03 26.86 16.21
C VAL A 404 2.56 27.08 15.86
N SER A 405 2.27 27.88 14.83
CA SER A 405 0.90 28.20 14.40
C SER A 405 0.09 26.99 13.95
N ARG A 406 0.76 25.90 13.55
CA ARG A 406 0.13 24.62 13.18
C ARG A 406 -0.24 23.75 14.38
N GLY A 407 -0.11 24.26 15.61
CA GLY A 407 -0.51 23.59 16.84
C GLY A 407 0.45 22.49 17.30
N LYS A 408 1.68 22.45 16.76
CA LYS A 408 2.68 21.43 17.09
C LYS A 408 3.65 21.85 18.19
N VAL A 409 3.64 23.12 18.60
CA VAL A 409 4.41 23.63 19.73
C VAL A 409 3.43 24.33 20.66
N PRO A 410 3.39 24.03 21.96
CA PRO A 410 2.56 24.78 22.89
C PRO A 410 2.97 26.26 22.87
N PRO A 411 2.02 27.21 22.87
CA PRO A 411 2.37 28.62 22.97
C PRO A 411 3.12 28.82 24.28
N GLY A 412 4.39 29.23 24.18
CA GLY A 412 5.15 29.66 25.35
C GLY A 412 4.49 30.90 25.95
N GLY A 413 4.27 30.86 27.27
CA GLY A 413 3.81 32.01 28.05
C GLY A 413 4.84 33.12 28.15
#